data_AF-A0A7C4RBV4-F1
#
_entry.id   AF-A0A7C4RBV4-F1
#
_cell.length_a   1.000
_cell.length_b   1.000
_cell.length_c   1.000
_cell.angle_alpha   90.00
_cell.angle_beta   90.00
_cell.angle_gamma   90.00
#
_symmetry.space_group_name_H-M   'P 1'
#
loop_
_entity.id
_entity.type
_entity.pdbx_description
1 polymer ?
#
loop_
_entity_poly.entity_id
_entity_poly.type
_entity_poly.pdbx_seq_one_letter_code
_entity_poly.pdbx_strand_id
1 'polypeptide(L)'
;MPKLVELKRGVVEVIVTSLIEVYPKEAVGLIFGTKTFNGYRCDISVPLQEAERDVFGCSWGLLHQERVKKAIFCTLGYKFLGIYHSHTDAPATLSKADTSLLRKRNYPLCFVGEISKNADKKQYWLETKLGIQGNVQNFKIVMNAFAIDEDGIEQAKIKFPFMTIYNILAEKFGISFYDIISLPDNDLQRIQYLFQKLDYHLGRGENEYRRQKIAYALKNVENVLRKHIRR
;
A
#
# COMPACT_ATOMS: atom_id res chain seq x y z
N MET A 1 -9.62 1.53 19.17
CA MET A 1 -8.69 0.80 18.26
C MET A 1 -8.58 1.63 16.99
N PRO A 2 -7.37 1.80 16.41
CA PRO A 2 -7.23 2.61 15.20
C PRO A 2 -8.03 2.01 14.04
N LYS A 3 -8.59 2.86 13.18
CA LYS A 3 -9.25 2.42 11.95
C LYS A 3 -8.26 1.60 11.11
N LEU A 4 -8.76 0.56 10.45
CA LEU A 4 -7.97 -0.29 9.57
C LEU A 4 -8.09 0.19 8.12
N VAL A 5 -6.96 0.30 7.43
CA VAL A 5 -6.88 0.67 6.02
C VAL A 5 -6.18 -0.45 5.25
N GLU A 6 -6.95 -1.21 4.49
CA GLU A 6 -6.43 -2.31 3.66
C GLU A 6 -6.12 -1.80 2.25
N LEU A 7 -4.88 -2.03 1.79
CA LEU A 7 -4.44 -1.60 0.46
C LEU A 7 -4.38 -2.78 -0.51
N LYS A 8 -4.97 -2.61 -1.71
CA LYS A 8 -4.64 -3.45 -2.86
C LYS A 8 -3.26 -3.09 -3.42
N ARG A 9 -2.63 -4.05 -4.11
CA ARG A 9 -1.31 -3.87 -4.73
C ARG A 9 -1.25 -2.65 -5.65
N GLY A 10 -2.22 -2.54 -6.57
CA GLY A 10 -2.27 -1.41 -7.50
C GLY A 10 -2.39 -0.03 -6.83
N VAL A 11 -2.95 0.04 -5.62
CA VAL A 11 -2.98 1.30 -4.85
C VAL A 11 -1.58 1.70 -4.40
N VAL A 12 -0.83 0.76 -3.83
CA VAL A 12 0.56 1.00 -3.38
C VAL A 12 1.43 1.35 -4.58
N GLU A 13 1.32 0.60 -5.68
CA GLU A 13 2.07 0.83 -6.91
C GLU A 13 1.87 2.26 -7.43
N VAL A 14 0.62 2.70 -7.62
CA VAL A 14 0.30 4.04 -8.14
C VAL A 14 0.79 5.15 -7.21
N ILE A 15 0.61 5.00 -5.90
CA ILE A 15 1.08 6.02 -4.94
C ILE A 15 2.62 6.11 -5.02
N VAL A 16 3.31 4.97 -4.92
CA VAL A 16 4.78 4.92 -4.93
C VAL A 16 5.37 5.48 -6.22
N THR A 17 4.84 5.08 -7.38
CA THR A 17 5.35 5.58 -8.67
C THR A 17 5.05 7.07 -8.83
N SER A 18 3.88 7.54 -8.41
CA SER A 18 3.53 8.96 -8.42
C SER A 18 4.45 9.79 -7.55
N LEU A 19 4.86 9.28 -6.39
CA LEU A 19 5.82 9.94 -5.49
C LEU A 19 7.21 10.07 -6.15
N ILE A 20 7.69 9.00 -6.76
CA ILE A 20 9.00 8.97 -7.44
C ILE A 20 9.00 9.90 -8.67
N GLU A 21 7.92 9.88 -9.45
CA GLU A 21 7.80 10.62 -10.71
C GLU A 21 7.97 12.13 -10.52
N VAL A 22 7.38 12.69 -9.46
CA VAL A 22 7.35 14.15 -9.27
C VAL A 22 8.41 14.66 -8.30
N TYR A 23 9.19 13.78 -7.65
CA TYR A 23 10.25 14.18 -6.73
C TYR A 23 11.23 15.17 -7.42
N PRO A 24 11.57 16.32 -6.81
CA PRO A 24 11.44 16.66 -5.38
C PRO A 24 10.16 17.43 -5.00
N LYS A 25 9.12 17.42 -5.83
CA LYS A 25 7.84 18.10 -5.53
C LYS A 25 6.87 17.18 -4.78
N GLU A 26 5.80 17.76 -4.24
CA GLU A 26 4.71 16.98 -3.64
C GLU A 26 3.88 16.25 -4.70
N ALA A 27 3.71 14.94 -4.53
CA ALA A 27 2.73 14.15 -5.24
C ALA A 27 1.35 14.35 -4.63
N VAL A 28 0.30 14.20 -5.43
CA VAL A 28 -1.08 14.19 -4.94
C VAL A 28 -1.97 13.36 -5.85
N GLY A 29 -2.95 12.68 -5.25
CA GLY A 29 -3.96 11.93 -5.98
C GLY A 29 -5.16 11.52 -5.15
N LEU A 30 -6.01 10.70 -5.74
CA LEU A 30 -7.30 10.29 -5.21
C LEU A 30 -7.30 8.80 -4.87
N ILE A 31 -8.00 8.45 -3.79
CA ILE A 31 -8.17 7.08 -3.32
C ILE A 31 -9.64 6.66 -3.42
N PHE A 32 -9.86 5.46 -3.93
CA PHE A 32 -11.17 4.88 -4.15
C PHE A 32 -11.27 3.47 -3.58
N GLY A 33 -12.48 3.07 -3.21
CA GLY A 33 -12.77 1.73 -2.73
C GLY A 33 -14.07 1.66 -1.94
N THR A 34 -14.04 0.92 -0.84
CA THR A 34 -15.21 0.68 0.02
C THR A 34 -14.91 0.96 1.49
N LYS A 35 -15.82 1.66 2.17
CA LYS A 35 -15.83 1.74 3.64
C LYS A 35 -16.24 0.38 4.21
N THR A 36 -15.47 -0.12 5.17
CA THR A 36 -15.74 -1.37 5.88
C THR A 36 -16.22 -1.05 7.30
N PHE A 37 -16.66 -2.08 8.04
CA PHE A 37 -17.09 -1.90 9.43
C PHE A 37 -15.99 -1.26 10.32
N ASN A 38 -14.72 -1.65 10.09
CA ASN A 38 -13.58 -1.23 10.91
C ASN A 38 -12.65 -0.22 10.21
N GLY A 39 -13.05 0.34 9.06
CA GLY A 39 -12.25 1.34 8.36
C GLY A 39 -12.48 1.34 6.86
N TYR A 40 -11.44 1.07 6.08
CA TYR A 40 -11.42 1.28 4.63
C TYR A 40 -10.70 0.14 3.91
N ARG A 41 -11.24 -0.26 2.76
CA ARG A 41 -10.52 -1.05 1.77
C ARG A 41 -10.30 -0.17 0.55
N CYS A 42 -9.04 0.09 0.23
CA CYS A 42 -8.62 0.91 -0.89
C CYS A 42 -8.36 0.00 -2.08
N ASP A 43 -9.16 0.16 -3.12
CA ASP A 43 -9.17 -0.69 -4.29
C ASP A 43 -8.42 -0.06 -5.47
N ILE A 44 -8.48 1.27 -5.60
CA ILE A 44 -7.88 2.03 -6.71
C ILE A 44 -7.29 3.34 -6.20
N SER A 45 -6.17 3.74 -6.81
CA SER A 45 -5.59 5.07 -6.67
C SER A 45 -5.43 5.70 -8.04
N VAL A 46 -5.58 7.03 -8.12
CA VAL A 46 -5.38 7.79 -9.36
C VAL A 46 -4.56 9.05 -9.06
N PRO A 47 -3.41 9.27 -9.73
CA PRO A 47 -2.66 10.51 -9.57
C PRO A 47 -3.43 11.67 -10.18
N LEU A 48 -3.44 12.82 -9.52
CA LEU A 48 -4.00 14.06 -10.08
C LEU A 48 -2.96 14.71 -10.99
N GLN A 49 -2.80 14.20 -12.21
CA GLN A 49 -1.74 14.61 -13.13
C GLN A 49 -1.68 16.14 -13.35
N GLU A 50 -2.84 16.79 -13.47
CA GLU A 50 -2.96 18.25 -13.68
C GLU A 50 -2.67 19.11 -12.43
N ALA A 51 -2.31 18.52 -11.28
CA ALA A 51 -2.03 19.30 -10.08
C ALA A 51 -0.83 20.24 -10.28
N GLU A 52 -0.95 21.47 -9.79
CA GLU A 52 0.17 22.39 -9.67
C GLU A 52 0.97 22.03 -8.43
N ARG A 53 2.29 21.90 -8.59
CA ARG A 53 3.16 21.29 -7.57
C ARG A 53 4.41 22.11 -7.33
N ASP A 54 4.72 22.27 -6.06
CA ASP A 54 5.99 22.77 -5.56
C ASP A 54 6.57 21.80 -4.50
N VAL A 55 7.65 22.19 -3.83
CA VAL A 55 8.37 21.35 -2.86
C VAL A 55 7.65 21.29 -1.50
N PHE A 56 6.77 22.25 -1.21
CA PHE A 56 6.11 22.46 0.08
C PHE A 56 4.58 22.44 -0.02
N GLY A 57 4.03 22.03 -1.16
CA GLY A 57 2.60 22.08 -1.41
C GLY A 57 2.20 21.65 -2.82
N CYS A 58 0.91 21.36 -2.92
CA CYS A 58 0.23 21.07 -4.17
C CYS A 58 -1.16 21.68 -4.19
N SER A 59 -1.65 22.02 -5.38
CA SER A 59 -3.01 22.52 -5.59
C SER A 59 -3.63 21.91 -6.85
N TRP A 60 -4.96 21.82 -6.90
CA TRP A 60 -5.67 21.23 -8.03
C TRP A 60 -7.08 21.80 -8.21
N GLY A 61 -7.60 21.71 -9.43
CA GLY A 61 -8.96 22.11 -9.76
C GLY A 61 -10.01 21.12 -9.25
N LEU A 62 -11.00 21.60 -8.48
CA LEU A 62 -12.08 20.76 -7.96
C LEU A 62 -12.93 20.13 -9.07
N LEU A 63 -13.15 20.85 -10.17
CA LEU A 63 -13.88 20.30 -11.32
C LEU A 63 -13.15 19.11 -11.93
N HIS A 64 -11.82 19.13 -11.96
CA HIS A 64 -11.02 17.99 -12.40
C HIS A 64 -11.22 16.80 -11.47
N GLN A 65 -11.06 17.00 -10.16
CA GLN A 65 -11.29 15.97 -9.16
C GLN A 65 -12.69 15.34 -9.29
N GLU A 66 -13.75 16.14 -9.41
CA GLU A 66 -15.12 15.63 -9.52
C GLU A 66 -15.35 14.84 -10.81
N ARG A 67 -14.72 15.24 -11.93
CA ARG A 67 -14.75 14.45 -13.18
C ARG A 67 -14.15 13.07 -12.97
N VAL A 68 -12.96 12.98 -12.37
CA VAL A 68 -12.28 11.71 -12.09
C VAL A 68 -13.12 10.85 -11.13
N LYS A 69 -13.65 11.45 -10.06
CA LYS A 69 -14.51 10.75 -9.10
C LYS A 69 -15.74 10.12 -9.77
N LYS A 70 -16.45 10.89 -10.62
CA LYS A 70 -17.60 10.39 -11.36
C LYS A 70 -17.22 9.29 -12.34
N ALA A 71 -16.11 9.45 -13.07
CA ALA A 71 -15.65 8.45 -14.02
C ALA A 71 -15.35 7.10 -13.34
N ILE A 72 -14.62 7.11 -12.22
CA ILE A 72 -14.32 5.89 -11.46
C ILE A 72 -15.58 5.25 -10.89
N PHE A 73 -16.50 6.06 -10.34
CA PHE A 73 -17.76 5.54 -9.81
C PHE A 73 -18.63 4.90 -10.91
N CYS A 74 -18.79 5.56 -12.06
CA CYS A 74 -19.64 5.06 -13.14
C CYS A 74 -19.06 3.85 -13.87
N THR A 75 -17.73 3.73 -13.96
CA THR A 75 -17.07 2.62 -14.69
C THR A 75 -16.80 1.41 -13.80
N LEU A 76 -16.45 1.62 -12.53
CA LEU A 76 -15.97 0.56 -11.64
C LEU A 76 -16.79 0.42 -10.35
N GLY A 77 -17.71 1.33 -10.07
CA GLY A 77 -18.57 1.30 -8.88
C GLY A 77 -17.87 1.70 -7.57
N TYR A 78 -16.59 2.07 -7.61
CA TYR A 78 -15.84 2.43 -6.40
C TYR A 78 -16.18 3.85 -5.92
N LYS A 79 -16.31 3.99 -4.61
CA LYS A 79 -16.57 5.28 -3.97
C LYS A 79 -15.26 6.01 -3.71
N PHE A 80 -15.30 7.34 -3.79
CA PHE A 80 -14.20 8.18 -3.32
C PHE A 80 -14.04 8.03 -1.80
N LEU A 81 -12.83 7.68 -1.36
CA LEU A 81 -12.49 7.52 0.05
C LEU A 81 -11.63 8.65 0.59
N GLY A 82 -10.89 9.36 -0.27
CA GLY A 82 -9.96 10.36 0.22
C GLY A 82 -8.84 10.67 -0.76
N ILE A 83 -7.78 11.27 -0.26
CA ILE A 83 -6.62 11.68 -1.06
C ILE A 83 -5.35 11.00 -0.57
N TYR A 84 -4.30 11.08 -1.37
CA TYR A 84 -2.94 10.92 -0.90
C TYR A 84 -2.12 12.13 -1.33
N HIS A 85 -1.10 12.47 -0.56
CA HIS A 85 -0.05 13.39 -0.97
C HIS A 85 1.31 12.98 -0.39
N SER A 86 2.37 13.69 -0.76
CA SER A 86 3.70 13.43 -0.21
C SER A 86 4.42 14.67 0.29
N HIS A 87 5.30 14.47 1.26
CA HIS A 87 6.29 15.43 1.71
C HIS A 87 7.69 15.02 1.24
N THR A 88 8.42 15.97 0.68
CA THR A 88 9.81 15.78 0.25
C THR A 88 10.75 15.98 1.42
N ASP A 89 11.54 14.97 1.76
CA ASP A 89 12.56 15.01 2.82
C ASP A 89 12.01 15.46 4.19
N ALA A 90 10.71 15.22 4.43
CA ALA A 90 10.00 15.60 5.64
C ALA A 90 9.03 14.48 6.10
N PRO A 91 8.74 14.38 7.41
CA PRO A 91 7.98 13.26 7.96
C PRO A 91 6.59 13.06 7.35
N ALA A 92 6.18 11.80 7.26
CA ALA A 92 4.85 11.36 6.83
C ALA A 92 3.76 11.66 7.88
N THR A 93 3.59 12.92 8.24
CA THR A 93 2.65 13.41 9.27
C THR A 93 1.83 14.55 8.72
N LEU A 94 0.57 14.70 9.14
CA LEU A 94 -0.26 15.82 8.70
C LEU A 94 0.28 17.17 9.18
N SER A 95 0.40 18.11 8.25
CA SER A 95 0.61 19.53 8.54
C SER A 95 -0.69 20.19 9.03
N LYS A 96 -0.58 21.42 9.54
CA LYS A 96 -1.76 22.26 9.85
C LYS A 96 -2.59 22.56 8.60
N ALA A 97 -1.93 22.75 7.45
CA ALA A 97 -2.58 23.01 6.18
C ALA A 97 -3.36 21.77 5.71
N ASP A 98 -2.75 20.58 5.83
CA ASP A 98 -3.39 19.30 5.48
C ASP A 98 -4.64 19.10 6.33
N THR A 99 -4.52 19.27 7.64
CA THR A 99 -5.64 19.15 8.60
C THR A 99 -6.80 20.08 8.23
N SER A 100 -6.49 21.32 7.86
CA SER A 100 -7.49 22.32 7.44
C SER A 100 -8.17 21.91 6.13
N LEU A 101 -7.39 21.46 5.13
CA LEU A 101 -7.89 20.99 3.84
C LEU A 101 -8.83 19.79 4.01
N LEU A 102 -8.37 18.79 4.77
CA LEU A 102 -9.09 17.57 5.10
C LEU A 102 -10.46 17.85 5.72
N ARG A 103 -10.52 18.76 6.71
CA ARG A 103 -11.78 19.19 7.34
C ARG A 103 -12.66 19.99 6.37
N LYS A 104 -12.08 20.99 5.68
CA LYS A 104 -12.82 21.87 4.76
C LYS A 104 -13.45 21.10 3.59
N ARG A 105 -12.81 20.03 3.14
CA ARG A 105 -13.24 19.23 1.99
C ARG A 105 -13.94 17.92 2.36
N ASN A 106 -14.03 17.61 3.66
CA ASN A 106 -14.63 16.40 4.19
C ASN A 106 -14.05 15.13 3.53
N TYR A 107 -12.73 15.03 3.50
CA TYR A 107 -12.03 13.85 2.98
C TYR A 107 -11.84 12.82 4.09
N PRO A 108 -12.56 11.68 4.09
CA PRO A 108 -12.57 10.79 5.25
C PRO A 108 -11.26 10.01 5.45
N LEU A 109 -10.38 10.02 4.44
CA LEU A 109 -9.08 9.36 4.46
C LEU A 109 -8.01 10.24 3.80
N CYS A 110 -6.82 10.25 4.36
CA CYS A 110 -5.64 10.88 3.79
C CYS A 110 -4.44 9.97 3.94
N PHE A 111 -3.67 9.74 2.88
CA PHE A 111 -2.35 9.15 2.99
C PHE A 111 -1.30 10.24 2.86
N VAL A 112 -0.32 10.22 3.75
CA VAL A 112 0.86 11.08 3.67
C VAL A 112 2.06 10.18 3.43
N GLY A 113 2.76 10.42 2.32
CA GLY A 113 4.02 9.76 2.01
C GLY A 113 5.21 10.66 2.28
N GLU A 114 6.19 10.21 3.05
CA GLU A 114 7.54 10.78 3.07
C GLU A 114 8.33 10.13 1.94
N ILE A 115 9.02 10.94 1.15
CA ILE A 115 9.98 10.46 0.15
C ILE A 115 11.31 11.18 0.31
N SER A 116 12.40 10.41 0.33
CA SER A 116 13.77 10.94 0.40
C SER A 116 14.72 10.12 -0.46
N LYS A 117 15.83 10.75 -0.89
CA LYS A 117 16.92 10.08 -1.61
C LYS A 117 17.90 9.38 -0.66
N ASN A 118 18.78 8.55 -1.23
CA ASN A 118 19.84 7.81 -0.55
C ASN A 118 19.34 6.65 0.32
N ALA A 119 18.32 5.96 -0.17
CA ALA A 119 17.86 4.71 0.43
C ALA A 119 18.96 3.65 0.52
N ASP A 120 18.98 2.92 1.64
CA ASP A 120 19.75 1.69 1.75
C ASP A 120 19.14 0.63 0.82
N LYS A 121 19.92 0.18 -0.17
CA LYS A 121 19.47 -0.82 -1.15
C LYS A 121 19.09 -2.17 -0.51
N LYS A 122 19.43 -2.41 0.76
CA LYS A 122 19.18 -3.66 1.46
C LYS A 122 17.88 -3.69 2.26
N GLN A 123 17.16 -2.58 2.39
CA GLN A 123 15.94 -2.55 3.19
C GLN A 123 14.72 -3.04 2.41
N TYR A 124 14.12 -4.13 2.86
CA TYR A 124 12.83 -4.61 2.36
C TYR A 124 11.67 -3.71 2.84
N TRP A 125 10.54 -3.80 2.15
CA TRP A 125 9.33 -3.15 2.60
C TRP A 125 8.79 -3.81 3.88
N LEU A 126 8.26 -3.04 4.82
CA LEU A 126 7.77 -3.54 6.10
C LEU A 126 6.57 -2.76 6.59
N GLU A 127 5.66 -3.46 7.27
CA GLU A 127 4.59 -2.82 8.06
C GLU A 127 5.20 -2.29 9.37
N THR A 128 4.95 -1.02 9.68
CA THR A 128 5.27 -0.44 10.99
C THR A 128 4.10 -0.63 11.94
N LYS A 129 4.12 0.00 13.12
CA LYS A 129 2.99 -0.07 14.07
C LYS A 129 1.67 0.37 13.42
N LEU A 130 1.70 1.40 12.58
CA LEU A 130 0.52 2.02 11.97
C LEU A 130 0.65 2.28 10.46
N GLY A 131 1.84 2.26 9.88
CA GLY A 131 2.07 2.59 8.47
C GLY A 131 2.85 1.50 7.74
N ILE A 132 3.41 1.86 6.59
CA ILE A 132 4.34 1.02 5.83
C ILE A 132 5.58 1.83 5.46
N GLN A 133 6.73 1.18 5.33
CA GLN A 133 7.93 1.81 4.80
C GLN A 133 8.71 0.84 3.94
N GLY A 134 9.47 1.35 2.99
CA GLY A 134 10.34 0.53 2.15
C GLY A 134 11.12 1.36 1.16
N ASN A 135 12.02 0.70 0.46
CA ASN A 135 12.91 1.33 -0.49
C ASN A 135 12.59 0.87 -1.90
N VAL A 136 12.63 1.82 -2.84
CA VAL A 136 12.45 1.55 -4.27
C VAL A 136 13.52 2.34 -5.01
N GLN A 137 14.40 1.62 -5.72
CA GLN A 137 15.61 2.18 -6.34
C GLN A 137 16.47 2.94 -5.31
N ASN A 138 16.64 4.25 -5.47
CA ASN A 138 17.39 5.13 -4.57
C ASN A 138 16.49 5.96 -3.64
N PHE A 139 15.19 5.68 -3.62
CA PHE A 139 14.20 6.38 -2.80
C PHE A 139 13.78 5.56 -1.58
N LYS A 140 13.74 6.22 -0.43
CA LYS A 140 13.13 5.71 0.79
C LYS A 140 11.73 6.29 0.87
N ILE A 141 10.75 5.43 1.12
CA ILE A 141 9.34 5.82 1.21
C ILE A 141 8.79 5.37 2.55
N VAL A 142 8.13 6.27 3.26
CA VAL A 142 7.32 5.98 4.45
C VAL A 142 5.91 6.46 4.18
N MET A 143 4.90 5.65 4.45
CA MET A 143 3.51 6.00 4.20
C MET A 143 2.67 5.77 5.44
N ASN A 144 1.95 6.81 5.83
CA ASN A 144 0.98 6.79 6.92
C ASN A 144 -0.40 7.14 6.40
N ALA A 145 -1.44 6.64 7.07
CA ALA A 145 -2.82 6.94 6.76
C ALA A 145 -3.48 7.66 7.95
N PHE A 146 -4.36 8.60 7.66
CA PHE A 146 -5.10 9.39 8.63
C PHE A 146 -6.58 9.36 8.26
N ALA A 147 -7.41 8.92 9.19
CA ALA A 147 -8.85 8.87 9.02
C ALA A 147 -9.50 10.03 9.76
N ILE A 148 -10.53 10.62 9.16
CA ILE A 148 -11.37 11.61 9.82
C ILE A 148 -12.67 10.94 10.24
N ASP A 149 -13.05 11.16 11.50
CA ASP A 149 -14.36 10.85 12.04
C ASP A 149 -14.90 12.02 12.87
N GLU A 150 -16.01 11.78 13.58
CA GLU A 150 -16.67 12.79 14.40
C GLU A 150 -15.80 13.25 15.57
N ASP A 151 -14.92 12.37 16.06
CA ASP A 151 -14.05 12.60 17.21
C ASP A 151 -12.77 13.36 16.81
N GLY A 152 -12.39 13.31 15.54
CA GLY A 152 -11.32 14.14 14.99
C GLY A 152 -10.55 13.49 13.86
N ILE A 153 -9.25 13.71 13.85
CA ILE A 153 -8.33 13.08 12.88
C ILE A 153 -7.41 12.14 13.65
N GLU A 154 -7.44 10.86 13.30
CA GLU A 154 -6.60 9.84 13.91
C GLU A 154 -5.74 9.14 12.87
N GLN A 155 -4.55 8.70 13.28
CA GLN A 155 -3.72 7.84 12.45
C GLN A 155 -4.35 6.44 12.36
N ALA A 156 -4.63 6.01 11.13
CA ALA A 156 -5.17 4.70 10.83
C ALA A 156 -4.03 3.68 10.65
N LYS A 157 -4.32 2.41 10.96
CA LYS A 157 -3.39 1.31 10.71
C LYS A 157 -3.49 0.87 9.25
N ILE A 158 -2.41 1.01 8.50
CA ILE A 158 -2.27 0.42 7.17
C ILE A 158 -2.03 -1.09 7.30
N LYS A 159 -2.72 -1.87 6.47
CA LYS A 159 -2.38 -3.25 6.15
C LYS A 159 -2.18 -3.38 4.65
N PHE A 160 -1.07 -3.99 4.26
CA PHE A 160 -0.83 -4.38 2.89
C PHE A 160 -0.64 -5.90 2.84
N PRO A 161 -1.70 -6.68 2.55
CA PRO A 161 -1.66 -8.14 2.72
C PRO A 161 -0.57 -8.86 1.93
N PHE A 162 -0.14 -8.30 0.79
CA PHE A 162 0.95 -8.86 0.00
C PHE A 162 2.34 -8.57 0.57
N MET A 163 2.49 -7.62 1.50
CA MET A 163 3.78 -7.25 2.10
C MET A 163 4.45 -8.44 2.79
N THR A 164 3.67 -9.17 3.59
CA THR A 164 4.17 -10.34 4.31
C THR A 164 4.66 -11.41 3.34
N ILE A 165 3.94 -11.60 2.23
CA ILE A 165 4.34 -12.56 1.19
C ILE A 165 5.63 -12.12 0.53
N TYR A 166 5.76 -10.84 0.21
CA TYR A 166 6.96 -10.30 -0.44
C TYR A 166 8.19 -10.51 0.44
N ASN A 167 8.06 -10.24 1.74
CA ASN A 167 9.15 -10.44 2.68
C ASN A 167 9.53 -11.91 2.85
N ILE A 168 8.54 -12.81 2.96
CA ILE A 168 8.81 -14.25 3.07
C ILE A 168 9.49 -14.77 1.80
N LEU A 169 9.02 -14.38 0.62
CA LEU A 169 9.62 -14.78 -0.66
C LEU A 169 11.06 -14.28 -0.80
N ALA A 170 11.33 -13.04 -0.38
CA ALA A 170 12.67 -12.49 -0.38
C ALA A 170 13.58 -13.21 0.64
N GLU A 171 13.16 -13.32 1.89
CA GLU A 171 13.99 -13.84 2.99
C GLU A 171 14.21 -15.36 2.89
N LYS A 172 13.15 -16.14 2.61
CA LYS A 172 13.21 -17.61 2.65
C LYS A 172 13.58 -18.24 1.32
N PHE A 173 13.24 -17.59 0.21
CA PHE A 173 13.42 -18.15 -1.13
C PHE A 173 14.47 -17.38 -1.95
N GLY A 174 15.03 -16.29 -1.42
CA GLY A 174 16.04 -15.48 -2.09
C GLY A 174 15.51 -14.79 -3.36
N ILE A 175 14.19 -14.59 -3.44
CA ILE A 175 13.55 -14.03 -4.63
C ILE A 175 13.65 -12.51 -4.58
N SER A 176 14.09 -11.90 -5.68
CA SER A 176 14.17 -10.44 -5.74
C SER A 176 12.78 -9.82 -5.71
N PHE A 177 12.67 -8.60 -5.18
CA PHE A 177 11.40 -7.87 -5.20
C PHE A 177 10.87 -7.68 -6.63
N TYR A 178 11.76 -7.50 -7.61
CA TYR A 178 11.40 -7.37 -9.03
C TYR A 178 10.72 -8.63 -9.59
N ASP A 179 11.18 -9.81 -9.19
CA ASP A 179 10.54 -11.06 -9.62
C ASP A 179 9.19 -11.25 -8.92
N ILE A 180 9.08 -10.85 -7.65
CA ILE A 180 7.85 -10.98 -6.86
C ILE A 180 6.74 -10.09 -7.43
N ILE A 181 7.05 -8.83 -7.79
CA ILE A 181 6.05 -7.92 -8.37
C ILE A 181 5.55 -8.40 -9.74
N SER A 182 6.33 -9.20 -10.47
CA SER A 182 5.91 -9.78 -11.75
C SER A 182 4.86 -10.88 -11.63
N LEU A 183 4.65 -11.42 -10.41
CA LEU A 183 3.68 -12.49 -10.19
C LEU A 183 2.25 -12.00 -10.39
N PRO A 184 1.39 -12.77 -11.09
CA PRO A 184 -0.04 -12.49 -11.18
C PRO A 184 -0.71 -12.49 -9.80
N ASP A 185 -1.73 -11.64 -9.62
CA ASP A 185 -2.49 -11.55 -8.35
C ASP A 185 -3.01 -12.92 -7.88
N ASN A 186 -3.51 -13.75 -8.80
CA ASN A 186 -4.01 -15.10 -8.49
C ASN A 186 -2.93 -16.00 -7.91
N ASP A 187 -1.70 -15.89 -8.40
CA ASP A 187 -0.57 -16.68 -7.91
C ASP A 187 -0.06 -16.15 -6.57
N LEU A 188 -0.05 -14.83 -6.38
CA LEU A 188 0.24 -14.22 -5.07
C LEU A 188 -0.79 -14.62 -4.02
N GLN A 189 -2.09 -14.61 -4.36
CA GLN A 189 -3.15 -15.08 -3.48
C GLN A 189 -3.00 -16.57 -3.14
N ARG A 190 -2.63 -17.39 -4.13
CA ARG A 190 -2.34 -18.81 -3.90
C ARG A 190 -1.16 -19.00 -2.96
N ILE A 191 -0.07 -18.25 -3.13
CA ILE A 191 1.08 -18.27 -2.22
C ILE A 191 0.67 -17.82 -0.82
N GLN A 192 -0.14 -16.76 -0.70
CA GLN A 192 -0.69 -16.30 0.58
C GLN A 192 -1.41 -17.41 1.33
N TYR A 193 -2.32 -18.09 0.64
CA TYR A 193 -3.08 -19.20 1.20
C TYR A 193 -2.16 -20.34 1.67
N LEU A 194 -1.12 -20.66 0.89
CA LEU A 194 -0.15 -21.68 1.26
C LEU A 194 0.69 -21.29 2.48
N PHE A 195 1.07 -20.02 2.63
CA PHE A 195 1.76 -19.52 3.82
C PHE A 195 0.86 -19.54 5.07
N GLN A 196 -0.40 -19.12 4.96
CA GLN A 196 -1.36 -19.24 6.07
C GLN A 196 -1.52 -20.70 6.53
N LYS A 197 -1.51 -21.64 5.58
CA LYS A 197 -1.57 -23.07 5.87
C LYS A 197 -0.30 -23.59 6.55
N LEU A 198 0.87 -23.07 6.16
CA LEU A 198 2.14 -23.37 6.81
C LEU A 198 2.13 -22.90 8.27
N ASP A 199 1.76 -21.64 8.52
CA ASP A 199 1.67 -21.08 9.87
C ASP A 199 0.71 -21.90 10.75
N TYR A 200 -0.46 -22.26 10.21
CA TYR A 200 -1.44 -23.10 10.90
C TYR A 200 -0.86 -24.46 11.35
N HIS A 201 -0.04 -25.10 10.52
CA HIS A 201 0.52 -26.42 10.82
C HIS A 201 1.77 -26.34 11.70
N LEU A 202 2.59 -25.30 11.57
CA LEU A 202 3.78 -25.08 12.40
C LEU A 202 3.42 -24.77 13.86
N GLY A 203 2.34 -24.01 14.10
CA GLY A 203 1.97 -23.55 15.45
C GLY A 203 1.38 -24.61 16.39
N ARG A 204 1.29 -25.90 16.00
CA ARG A 204 0.56 -26.91 16.79
C ARG A 204 1.37 -28.13 17.27
N GLY A 205 2.69 -28.12 17.11
CA GLY A 205 3.57 -29.25 17.44
C GLY A 205 3.71 -30.27 16.30
N GLU A 206 4.69 -31.15 16.38
CA GLU A 206 5.09 -31.97 15.23
C GLU A 206 4.37 -33.33 15.21
N ASN A 207 3.75 -33.68 14.07
CA ASN A 207 3.29 -35.04 13.78
C ASN A 207 3.42 -35.33 12.27
N GLU A 208 3.33 -36.61 11.88
CA GLU A 208 3.56 -37.04 10.49
C GLU A 208 2.60 -36.36 9.50
N TYR A 209 1.31 -36.29 9.84
CA TYR A 209 0.31 -35.61 9.03
C TYR A 209 0.68 -34.14 8.76
N ARG A 210 1.16 -33.42 9.78
CA ARG A 210 1.56 -32.02 9.64
C ARG A 210 2.83 -31.87 8.80
N ARG A 211 3.82 -32.75 8.97
CA ARG A 211 5.02 -32.78 8.11
C ARG A 211 4.65 -32.93 6.64
N GLN A 212 3.69 -33.81 6.33
CA GLN A 212 3.19 -33.97 4.96
C GLN A 212 2.48 -32.70 4.44
N LYS A 213 1.68 -32.02 5.26
CA LYS A 213 1.01 -30.77 4.84
C LYS A 213 1.98 -29.60 4.64
N ILE A 214 3.02 -29.50 5.48
CA ILE A 214 4.10 -28.52 5.34
C ILE A 214 4.85 -28.78 4.03
N ALA A 215 5.29 -30.01 3.78
CA ALA A 215 5.98 -30.39 2.55
C ALA A 215 5.13 -30.13 1.30
N TYR A 216 3.83 -30.46 1.36
CA TYR A 216 2.89 -30.16 0.28
C TYR A 216 2.81 -28.65 0.00
N ALA A 217 2.70 -27.83 1.04
CA ALA A 217 2.58 -26.39 0.88
C ALA A 217 3.85 -25.77 0.28
N LEU A 218 5.03 -26.14 0.79
CA LEU A 218 6.33 -25.71 0.25
C LEU A 218 6.50 -26.12 -1.22
N LYS A 219 6.22 -27.38 -1.56
CA LYS A 219 6.28 -27.88 -2.94
C LYS A 219 5.36 -27.08 -3.87
N ASN A 220 4.17 -26.70 -3.41
CA ASN A 220 3.24 -25.90 -4.20
C ASN A 220 3.72 -24.45 -4.37
N VAL A 221 4.33 -23.85 -3.34
CA VAL A 221 4.96 -22.53 -3.46
C VAL A 221 6.07 -22.60 -4.51
N GLU A 222 6.99 -23.56 -4.42
CA GLU A 222 8.03 -23.74 -5.43
C GLU A 222 7.47 -23.93 -6.84
N ASN A 223 6.42 -24.74 -7.00
CA ASN A 223 5.80 -24.97 -8.31
C ASN A 223 5.19 -23.70 -8.89
N VAL A 224 4.61 -22.81 -8.07
CA VAL A 224 4.12 -21.51 -8.54
C VAL A 224 5.30 -20.64 -8.95
N LEU A 225 6.34 -20.55 -8.13
CA LEU A 225 7.52 -19.73 -8.39
C LEU A 225 8.26 -20.16 -9.66
N ARG A 226 8.43 -21.48 -9.89
CA ARG A 226 9.10 -22.03 -11.09
C ARG A 226 8.42 -21.67 -12.41
N LYS A 227 7.12 -21.33 -12.40
CA LYS A 227 6.41 -20.89 -13.61
C LYS A 227 6.88 -19.53 -14.11
N HIS A 228 7.31 -18.67 -13.18
CA HIS A 228 7.55 -17.26 -13.44
C HIS A 228 9.02 -16.88 -13.30
N ILE A 229 9.74 -17.58 -12.42
CA ILE A 229 11.12 -17.28 -12.09
C ILE A 229 11.99 -18.37 -12.69
N ARG A 230 12.61 -18.06 -13.84
CA ARG A 230 13.68 -18.89 -14.40
C ARG A 230 14.94 -18.60 -13.59
N ARG A 231 15.43 -19.62 -12.88
CA ARG A 231 16.77 -19.61 -12.29
C ARG A 231 17.81 -19.77 -13.37
#